data_AF-A0A929J142-F1
#
_entry.id   AF-A0A929J142-F1
#
_cell.length_a   1.000
_cell.length_b   1.000
_cell.length_c   1.000
_cell.angle_alpha   90.00
_cell.angle_beta   90.00
_cell.angle_gamma   90.00
#
_symmetry.space_group_name_H-M   'P 1'
#
loop_
_entity.id
_entity.type
_entity.pdbx_description
1 polymer ?
#
loop_
_entity_poly.entity_id
_entity_poly.type
_entity_poly.pdbx_seq_one_letter_code
_entity_poly.pdbx_strand_id
1 'polypeptide(L)'
;HYLAEQVQDYIEQLNTDLQLIEFYEPKLLGSAGTIAANPDFADGTDEVIIIYADNFSNVNLAKLLAFHRQHNDPITMLLFHAPNPKACGIAELDDENRIINFVEKPEQPKTNFANAGIYVIDAQAYRGIAAMQAFDLGFDVLPKFVGRMRGWVWDGYHSDVGTYKTYLKAQRDAVELDIDKFNQGRPAIFLDRDGTLIESVHYLSQPEQVQLVPGGGEAIKQLREAGFACILITNQSPIGQGIITEEDLTAIHAVLSEQLAEYGTKLDGFYHCPAVSQVKDRTIVDSYDRK
;
A
#
# COMPACT_ATOMS: atom_id res chain seq x y z
N HIS A 1 8.38 26.92 -8.26
CA HIS A 1 8.76 28.31 -7.89
C HIS A 1 10.15 28.39 -7.26
N TYR A 2 10.34 28.02 -5.98
CA TYR A 2 11.63 28.10 -5.28
C TYR A 2 12.47 26.84 -5.51
N LEU A 3 13.77 26.98 -5.80
CA LEU A 3 14.73 25.88 -6.04
C LEU A 3 14.23 24.79 -6.99
N ALA A 4 13.43 25.14 -7.99
CA ALA A 4 12.83 24.16 -8.90
C ALA A 4 13.89 23.35 -9.67
N GLU A 5 15.01 23.99 -10.04
CA GLU A 5 16.14 23.31 -10.70
C GLU A 5 16.66 22.12 -9.87
N GLN A 6 16.72 22.22 -8.53
CA GLN A 6 17.18 21.10 -7.69
C GLN A 6 16.21 19.92 -7.70
N VAL A 7 14.91 20.21 -7.79
CA VAL A 7 13.87 19.17 -7.88
C VAL A 7 13.91 18.52 -9.26
N GLN A 8 14.09 19.31 -10.32
CA GLN A 8 14.25 18.84 -11.69
C GLN A 8 15.48 17.95 -11.83
N ASP A 9 16.65 18.42 -11.38
CA ASP A 9 17.90 17.65 -11.39
C ASP A 9 17.75 16.31 -10.66
N TYR A 10 17.01 16.29 -9.54
CA TYR A 10 16.74 15.06 -8.79
C TYR A 10 15.80 14.11 -9.56
N ILE A 11 14.72 14.64 -10.16
CA ILE A 11 13.77 13.87 -10.97
C ILE A 11 14.47 13.26 -12.19
N GLU A 12 15.32 14.01 -12.89
CA GLU A 12 16.08 13.54 -14.05
C GLU A 12 17.04 12.38 -13.73
N GLN A 13 17.51 12.31 -12.49
CA GLN A 13 18.40 11.24 -12.01
C GLN A 13 17.64 10.05 -11.45
N LEU A 14 16.31 10.15 -11.29
CA LEU A 14 15.50 9.13 -10.67
C LEU A 14 15.30 7.94 -11.64
N ASN A 15 15.81 6.76 -11.26
CA ASN A 15 15.50 5.53 -11.98
C ASN A 15 14.21 4.91 -11.42
N THR A 16 13.08 5.18 -12.05
CA THR A 16 11.76 4.70 -11.61
C THR A 16 10.92 4.21 -12.79
N ASP A 17 10.02 3.26 -12.51
CA ASP A 17 8.98 2.81 -13.45
C ASP A 17 7.74 3.73 -13.45
N LEU A 18 7.72 4.76 -12.59
CA LEU A 18 6.64 5.73 -12.52
C LEU A 18 6.72 6.73 -13.68
N GLN A 19 5.57 7.08 -14.26
CA GLN A 19 5.48 8.21 -15.16
C GLN A 19 5.51 9.51 -14.35
N LEU A 20 6.58 10.28 -14.51
CA LEU A 20 6.74 11.58 -13.86
C LEU A 20 6.26 12.69 -14.80
N ILE A 21 5.37 13.54 -14.31
CA ILE A 21 4.87 14.72 -15.03
C ILE A 21 5.15 15.93 -14.15
N GLU A 22 5.89 16.89 -14.69
CA GLU A 22 6.31 18.07 -13.97
C GLU A 22 5.46 19.29 -14.37
N PHE A 23 5.08 20.09 -13.37
CA PHE A 23 4.42 21.36 -13.58
C PHE A 23 5.19 22.46 -12.85
N TYR A 24 5.81 23.37 -13.60
CA TYR A 24 6.55 24.48 -13.03
C TYR A 24 5.63 25.67 -12.74
N GLU A 25 5.56 26.07 -11.47
CA GLU A 25 4.88 27.29 -11.03
C GLU A 25 5.83 28.50 -11.03
N PRO A 26 5.70 29.47 -11.96
CA PRO A 26 6.54 30.67 -11.98
C PRO A 26 6.21 31.62 -10.82
N LYS A 27 4.98 31.57 -10.33
CA LYS A 27 4.49 32.26 -9.13
C LYS A 27 3.69 31.26 -8.32
N LEU A 28 3.68 31.40 -7.00
CA LEU A 28 2.89 30.54 -6.11
C LEU A 28 1.41 30.67 -6.45
N LEU A 29 0.78 29.55 -6.83
CA LEU A 29 -0.64 29.50 -7.13
C LEU A 29 -1.49 29.18 -5.89
N GLY A 30 -0.85 28.72 -4.81
CA GLY A 30 -1.53 28.16 -3.65
C GLY A 30 -1.93 26.71 -3.87
N SER A 31 -2.24 25.99 -2.78
CA SER A 31 -2.48 24.54 -2.81
C SER A 31 -3.66 24.14 -3.71
N ALA A 32 -4.73 24.96 -3.77
CA ALA A 32 -5.84 24.72 -4.68
C ALA A 32 -5.57 25.30 -6.09
N GLY A 33 -4.74 26.34 -6.20
CA GLY A 33 -4.35 26.91 -7.49
C GLY A 33 -3.52 25.95 -8.34
N THR A 34 -2.68 25.11 -7.72
CA THR A 34 -1.98 24.02 -8.42
C THR A 34 -2.96 23.05 -9.09
N ILE A 35 -4.05 22.70 -8.40
CA ILE A 35 -5.12 21.84 -8.94
C ILE A 35 -5.84 22.55 -10.09
N ALA A 36 -6.17 23.83 -9.92
CA ALA A 36 -6.84 24.63 -10.94
C ALA A 36 -6.01 24.80 -12.22
N ALA A 37 -4.68 24.82 -12.09
CA ALA A 37 -3.76 24.90 -13.23
C ALA A 37 -3.55 23.55 -13.94
N ASN A 38 -3.93 22.44 -13.32
CA ASN A 38 -3.74 21.08 -13.84
C ASN A 38 -5.03 20.26 -13.86
N PRO A 39 -6.14 20.76 -14.43
CA PRO A 39 -7.43 20.06 -14.39
C PRO A 39 -7.39 18.68 -15.07
N ASP A 40 -6.55 18.55 -16.10
CA ASP A 40 -6.42 17.34 -16.93
C ASP A 40 -5.61 16.24 -16.23
N PHE A 41 -5.02 16.50 -15.06
CA PHE A 41 -4.29 15.49 -14.29
C PHE A 41 -5.18 14.31 -13.85
N ALA A 42 -6.50 14.53 -13.77
CA ALA A 42 -7.47 13.49 -13.47
C ALA A 42 -7.98 12.73 -14.71
N ASP A 43 -7.41 12.95 -15.89
CA ASP A 43 -7.85 12.27 -17.11
C ASP A 43 -7.38 10.81 -17.15
N GLY A 44 -8.33 9.92 -17.49
CA GLY A 44 -8.06 8.47 -17.58
C GLY A 44 -7.89 7.75 -16.24
N THR A 45 -8.16 8.40 -15.10
CA THR A 45 -8.13 7.80 -13.76
C THR A 45 -9.48 7.95 -13.06
N ASP A 46 -9.76 7.05 -12.12
CA ASP A 46 -10.92 7.10 -11.24
C ASP A 46 -10.66 7.98 -10.00
N GLU A 47 -9.42 7.99 -9.50
CA GLU A 47 -9.03 8.74 -8.31
C GLU A 47 -7.70 9.48 -8.48
N VAL A 48 -7.52 10.54 -7.70
CA VAL A 48 -6.28 11.31 -7.58
C VAL A 48 -5.88 11.35 -6.11
N ILE A 49 -4.61 11.04 -5.83
CA ILE A 49 -4.03 11.20 -4.49
C ILE A 49 -3.24 12.52 -4.47
N ILE A 50 -3.56 13.39 -3.52
CA ILE A 50 -2.83 14.64 -3.27
C ILE A 50 -2.04 14.48 -1.97
N ILE A 51 -0.75 14.78 -2.02
CA ILE A 51 0.18 14.70 -0.88
C ILE A 51 0.97 16.00 -0.84
N TYR A 52 0.92 16.74 0.28
CA TYR A 52 1.84 17.87 0.46
C TYR A 52 3.27 17.37 0.68
N ALA A 53 4.23 18.02 0.00
CA ALA A 53 5.61 17.55 -0.08
C ALA A 53 6.40 17.68 1.24
N ASP A 54 5.89 18.44 2.20
CA ASP A 54 6.44 18.63 3.54
C ASP A 54 5.85 17.68 4.59
N ASN A 55 5.18 16.61 4.17
CA ASN A 55 4.70 15.56 5.06
C ASN A 55 5.65 14.36 5.09
N PHE A 56 6.11 14.00 6.29
CA PHE A 56 6.85 12.77 6.54
C PHE A 56 5.96 11.75 7.27
N SER A 57 5.67 10.62 6.62
CA SER A 57 4.70 9.64 7.13
C SER A 57 5.03 8.21 6.69
N ASN A 58 4.64 7.23 7.52
CA ASN A 58 4.69 5.80 7.18
C ASN A 58 3.32 5.24 6.76
N VAL A 59 2.39 6.11 6.36
CA VAL A 59 1.05 5.71 5.94
C VAL A 59 1.08 4.74 4.76
N ASN A 60 0.24 3.71 4.82
CA ASN A 60 0.04 2.81 3.69
C ASN A 60 -1.01 3.40 2.73
N LEU A 61 -0.56 3.95 1.60
CA LEU A 61 -1.44 4.57 0.60
C LEU A 61 -2.45 3.58 -0.01
N ALA A 62 -2.09 2.31 -0.16
CA ALA A 62 -3.02 1.30 -0.68
C ALA A 62 -4.19 1.04 0.29
N LYS A 63 -3.94 1.06 1.61
CA LYS A 63 -5.00 0.97 2.62
C LYS A 63 -5.87 2.22 2.65
N LEU A 64 -5.29 3.40 2.52
CA LEU A 64 -6.03 4.66 2.40
C LEU A 64 -6.96 4.63 1.17
N LEU A 65 -6.45 4.20 0.02
CA LEU A 65 -7.24 4.06 -1.21
C LEU A 65 -8.33 2.99 -1.08
N ALA A 66 -8.03 1.85 -0.46
CA ALA A 66 -9.04 0.81 -0.20
C ALA A 66 -10.16 1.32 0.72
N PHE A 67 -9.82 2.09 1.76
CA PHE A 67 -10.80 2.75 2.62
C PHE A 67 -11.66 3.75 1.84
N HIS A 68 -11.06 4.55 0.97
CA HIS A 68 -11.80 5.49 0.12
C HIS A 68 -12.85 4.76 -0.74
N ARG A 69 -12.43 3.69 -1.44
CA ARG A 69 -13.29 2.87 -2.32
C ARG A 69 -14.43 2.12 -1.60
N GLN A 70 -14.38 2.01 -0.27
CA GLN A 70 -15.47 1.43 0.52
C GLN A 70 -16.62 2.41 0.76
N HIS A 71 -16.44 3.69 0.41
CA HIS A 71 -17.41 4.76 0.63
C HIS A 71 -17.74 5.46 -0.68
N ASN A 72 -18.91 6.10 -0.75
CA ASN A 72 -19.36 6.85 -1.93
C ASN A 72 -19.09 8.37 -1.81
N ASP A 73 -18.30 8.77 -0.82
CA ASP A 73 -18.00 10.18 -0.55
C ASP A 73 -16.78 10.62 -1.39
N PRO A 74 -16.85 11.78 -2.07
CA PRO A 74 -15.88 12.17 -3.10
C PRO A 74 -14.45 12.43 -2.62
N ILE A 75 -14.24 12.55 -1.32
CA ILE A 75 -12.93 12.86 -0.72
C ILE A 75 -12.76 11.99 0.52
N THR A 76 -11.58 11.39 0.65
CA THR A 76 -11.07 10.87 1.91
C THR A 76 -9.85 11.67 2.33
N MET A 77 -9.90 12.23 3.53
CA MET A 77 -8.81 12.95 4.18
C MET A 77 -8.11 12.02 5.17
N LEU A 78 -6.79 11.91 5.07
CA LEU A 78 -6.01 11.28 6.12
C LEU A 78 -5.97 12.22 7.34
N LEU A 79 -6.29 11.68 8.51
CA LEU A 79 -6.27 12.39 9.77
C LEU A 79 -5.22 11.77 10.69
N PHE A 80 -4.60 12.59 11.54
CA PHE A 80 -3.69 12.10 12.58
C PHE A 80 -3.99 12.80 13.91
N HIS A 81 -3.51 12.22 15.00
CA HIS A 81 -3.60 12.82 16.32
C HIS A 81 -2.56 13.93 16.50
N ALA A 82 -2.97 15.19 16.35
CA ALA A 82 -2.06 16.32 16.50
C ALA A 82 -1.72 16.61 17.97
N PRO A 83 -0.43 16.76 18.31
CA PRO A 83 -0.02 17.24 19.63
C PRO A 83 -0.31 18.73 19.82
N ASN A 84 -0.42 19.50 18.73
CA ASN A 84 -0.81 20.92 18.76
C ASN A 84 -1.92 21.22 17.72
N PRO A 85 -3.19 20.91 18.04
CA PRO A 85 -4.29 21.02 17.07
C PRO A 85 -4.56 22.45 16.55
N LYS A 86 -4.17 23.50 17.28
CA LYS A 86 -4.43 24.90 16.87
C LYS A 86 -3.69 25.33 15.60
N ALA A 87 -2.61 24.63 15.24
CA ALA A 87 -1.79 24.95 14.08
C ALA A 87 -2.26 24.27 12.79
N CYS A 88 -3.27 23.39 12.87
CA CYS A 88 -3.70 22.51 11.79
C CYS A 88 -5.18 22.75 11.43
N GLY A 89 -5.62 22.23 10.28
CA GLY A 89 -7.04 22.03 10.02
C GLY A 89 -7.58 20.87 10.86
N ILE A 90 -8.67 21.10 11.59
CA ILE A 90 -9.23 20.15 12.56
C ILE A 90 -10.59 19.65 12.10
N ALA A 91 -10.76 18.32 12.11
CA ALA A 91 -11.96 17.62 11.70
C ALA A 91 -12.75 17.06 12.89
N GLU A 92 -14.08 17.08 12.80
CA GLU A 92 -14.97 16.31 13.66
C GLU A 92 -15.61 15.18 12.82
N LEU A 93 -15.64 13.98 13.36
CA LEU A 93 -16.18 12.78 12.69
C LEU A 93 -17.50 12.34 13.31
N ASP A 94 -18.40 11.79 12.48
CA ASP A 94 -19.51 10.96 12.97
C ASP A 94 -19.09 9.49 13.17
N ASP A 95 -20.02 8.64 13.63
CA ASP A 95 -19.79 7.22 13.90
C ASP A 95 -19.44 6.40 12.64
N GLU A 96 -19.68 6.94 11.44
CA GLU A 96 -19.32 6.33 10.16
C GLU A 96 -18.03 6.93 9.57
N ASN A 97 -17.27 7.71 10.34
CA ASN A 97 -16.06 8.41 9.90
C ASN A 97 -16.31 9.51 8.84
N ARG A 98 -17.53 10.03 8.70
CA ARG A 98 -17.78 11.21 7.86
C ARG A 98 -17.33 12.46 8.59
N ILE A 99 -16.68 13.38 7.88
CA ILE A 99 -16.30 14.69 8.42
C ILE A 99 -17.55 15.57 8.47
N ILE A 100 -18.08 15.76 9.68
CA ILE A 100 -19.28 16.57 9.96
C ILE A 100 -18.96 18.03 10.28
N ASN A 101 -17.70 18.33 10.63
CA ASN A 101 -17.20 19.69 10.73
C ASN A 101 -15.70 19.72 10.38
N PHE A 102 -15.26 20.81 9.77
CA PHE A 102 -13.85 21.06 9.47
C PHE A 102 -13.55 22.55 9.64
N VAL A 103 -12.51 22.88 10.41
CA VAL A 103 -12.08 24.26 10.62
C VAL A 103 -10.57 24.34 10.45
N GLU A 104 -10.13 25.19 9.54
CA GLU A 104 -8.70 25.48 9.34
C GLU A 104 -8.19 26.37 10.47
N LYS A 105 -7.18 25.89 11.22
CA LYS A 105 -6.49 26.61 12.32
C LYS A 105 -7.45 27.24 13.35
N PRO A 106 -8.29 26.43 14.04
CA PRO A 106 -9.27 26.94 14.97
C PRO A 106 -8.62 27.52 16.24
N GLU A 107 -9.19 28.60 16.77
CA GLU A 107 -8.78 29.15 18.08
C GLU A 107 -9.03 28.17 19.24
N GLN A 108 -10.14 27.41 19.14
CA GLN A 108 -10.60 26.42 20.12
C GLN A 108 -10.91 25.08 19.40
N PRO A 109 -9.91 24.21 19.23
CA PRO A 109 -10.10 22.91 18.58
C PRO A 109 -10.98 22.00 19.46
N LYS A 110 -11.99 21.38 18.85
CA LYS A 110 -12.92 20.46 19.55
C LYS A 110 -12.43 19.02 19.59
N THR A 111 -11.57 18.63 18.65
CA THR A 111 -10.90 17.33 18.58
C THR A 111 -9.40 17.55 18.39
N ASN A 112 -8.64 16.47 18.37
CA ASN A 112 -7.24 16.48 17.94
C ASN A 112 -7.03 15.78 16.58
N PHE A 113 -8.10 15.52 15.82
CA PHE A 113 -8.01 14.94 14.49
C PHE A 113 -7.61 16.02 13.49
N ALA A 114 -6.32 16.06 13.18
CA ALA A 114 -5.75 17.06 12.29
C ALA A 114 -5.61 16.53 10.87
N ASN A 115 -5.86 17.41 9.92
CA ASN A 115 -5.60 17.23 8.50
C ASN A 115 -4.11 16.93 8.28
N ALA A 116 -3.82 15.76 7.69
CA ALA A 116 -2.47 15.30 7.41
C ALA A 116 -1.92 15.83 6.06
N GLY A 117 -2.67 16.65 5.31
CA GLY A 117 -2.25 17.09 3.97
C GLY A 117 -2.13 15.95 2.96
N ILE A 118 -2.86 14.85 3.19
CA ILE A 118 -2.94 13.68 2.31
C ILE A 118 -4.42 13.38 2.05
N TYR A 119 -4.80 13.32 0.77
CA TYR A 119 -6.18 13.15 0.34
C TYR A 119 -6.27 12.15 -0.80
N VAL A 120 -7.33 11.34 -0.80
CA VAL A 120 -7.81 10.61 -1.98
C VAL A 120 -9.07 11.29 -2.46
N ILE A 121 -9.14 11.62 -3.74
CA ILE A 121 -10.20 12.43 -4.34
C ILE A 121 -10.68 11.74 -5.61
N ASP A 122 -11.99 11.56 -5.74
CA ASP A 122 -12.59 11.09 -7.00
C ASP A 122 -12.20 12.02 -8.16
N ALA A 123 -11.92 11.47 -9.33
CA ALA A 123 -11.52 12.25 -10.51
C ALA A 123 -12.56 13.33 -10.89
N GLN A 124 -13.86 13.05 -10.67
CA GLN A 124 -14.91 14.06 -10.86
C GLN A 124 -14.82 15.19 -9.84
N ALA A 125 -14.56 14.88 -8.58
CA ALA A 125 -14.40 15.86 -7.52
C ALA A 125 -13.15 16.72 -7.72
N TYR A 126 -12.04 16.12 -8.16
CA TYR A 126 -10.82 16.83 -8.54
C TYR A 126 -11.10 17.90 -9.60
N ARG A 127 -11.78 17.54 -10.70
CA ARG A 127 -12.18 18.52 -11.74
C ARG A 127 -13.10 19.61 -11.20
N GLY A 128 -14.01 19.25 -10.29
CA GLY A 128 -14.87 20.19 -9.59
C GLY A 128 -14.07 21.21 -8.76
N ILE A 129 -13.03 20.76 -8.06
CA ILE A 129 -12.10 21.61 -7.30
C ILE A 129 -11.31 22.50 -8.24
N ALA A 130 -10.76 21.96 -9.33
CA ALA A 130 -10.01 22.73 -10.33
C ALA A 130 -10.84 23.88 -10.91
N ALA A 131 -12.13 23.65 -11.18
CA ALA A 131 -13.05 24.66 -11.66
C ALA A 131 -13.37 25.76 -10.64
N MET A 132 -13.11 25.57 -9.34
CA MET A 132 -13.37 26.59 -8.32
C MET A 132 -12.43 27.79 -8.42
N GLN A 133 -11.25 27.63 -9.05
CA GLN A 133 -10.21 28.67 -9.13
C GLN A 133 -9.87 29.26 -7.74
N ALA A 134 -9.84 28.39 -6.74
CA ALA A 134 -9.54 28.73 -5.36
C ALA A 134 -8.02 28.83 -5.14
N PHE A 135 -7.59 29.53 -4.08
CA PHE A 135 -6.17 29.69 -3.77
C PHE A 135 -5.69 28.59 -2.80
N ASP A 136 -6.42 28.36 -1.71
CA ASP A 136 -6.02 27.43 -0.66
C ASP A 136 -7.01 26.27 -0.45
N LEU A 137 -6.51 25.04 -0.43
CA LEU A 137 -7.33 23.85 -0.26
C LEU A 137 -7.98 23.80 1.14
N GLY A 138 -7.24 24.19 2.18
CA GLY A 138 -7.69 24.18 3.58
C GLY A 138 -8.76 25.23 3.87
N PHE A 139 -8.53 26.48 3.46
CA PHE A 139 -9.45 27.59 3.73
C PHE A 139 -10.59 27.67 2.72
N ASP A 140 -10.34 27.46 1.43
CA ASP A 140 -11.31 27.80 0.38
C ASP A 140 -12.11 26.59 -0.15
N VAL A 141 -11.56 25.37 -0.04
CA VAL A 141 -12.09 24.16 -0.69
C VAL A 141 -12.70 23.19 0.31
N LEU A 142 -11.90 22.63 1.23
CA LEU A 142 -12.33 21.57 2.16
C LEU A 142 -13.59 21.93 2.98
N PRO A 143 -13.79 23.18 3.46
CA PRO A 143 -15.02 23.56 4.17
C PRO A 143 -16.29 23.37 3.33
N LYS A 144 -16.21 23.45 1.99
CA LYS A 144 -17.34 23.26 1.08
C LYS A 144 -17.74 21.79 0.89
N PHE A 145 -16.88 20.86 1.33
CA PHE A 145 -17.11 19.42 1.23
C PHE A 145 -17.51 18.79 2.56
N VAL A 146 -17.64 19.54 3.65
CA VAL A 146 -18.14 19.03 4.93
C VAL A 146 -19.48 18.29 4.73
N GLY A 147 -19.61 17.10 5.32
CA GLY A 147 -20.72 16.17 5.10
C GLY A 147 -20.60 15.30 3.84
N ARG A 148 -19.56 15.49 3.02
CA ARG A 148 -19.24 14.74 1.80
C ARG A 148 -17.76 14.33 1.77
N MET A 149 -17.12 14.22 2.92
CA MET A 149 -15.76 13.70 3.06
C MET A 149 -15.73 12.61 4.12
N ARG A 150 -14.86 11.62 3.94
CA ARG A 150 -14.48 10.68 5.00
C ARG A 150 -13.15 11.10 5.62
N GLY A 151 -13.03 10.89 6.92
CA GLY A 151 -11.76 11.00 7.63
C GLY A 151 -11.23 9.60 7.94
N TRP A 152 -10.02 9.28 7.50
CA TRP A 152 -9.36 8.05 7.95
C TRP A 152 -8.28 8.39 8.97
N VAL A 153 -8.51 8.03 10.23
CA VAL A 153 -7.57 8.30 11.32
C VAL A 153 -6.42 7.29 11.26
N TRP A 154 -5.20 7.82 11.14
CA TRP A 154 -3.96 7.04 11.10
C TRP A 154 -3.24 7.10 12.43
N ASP A 155 -3.11 5.94 13.08
CA ASP A 155 -2.37 5.76 14.33
C ASP A 155 -0.86 5.59 14.14
N GLY A 156 -0.40 5.50 12.88
CA GLY A 156 1.03 5.43 12.58
C GLY A 156 1.72 6.79 12.62
N TYR A 157 2.97 6.82 12.17
CA TYR A 157 3.77 8.02 12.20
C TYR A 157 3.35 9.00 11.09
N HIS A 158 3.12 10.25 11.49
CA HIS A 158 2.91 11.37 10.59
C HIS A 158 3.46 12.65 11.23
N SER A 159 4.19 13.44 10.45
CA SER A 159 4.78 14.70 10.88
C SER A 159 4.88 15.69 9.72
N ASP A 160 4.32 16.88 9.90
CA ASP A 160 4.60 18.05 9.08
C ASP A 160 6.03 18.57 9.38
N VAL A 161 6.91 18.51 8.39
CA VAL A 161 8.33 18.92 8.47
C VAL A 161 8.60 20.34 7.99
N GLY A 162 7.57 21.18 7.91
CA GLY A 162 7.65 22.57 7.46
C GLY A 162 8.42 23.54 8.37
N THR A 163 8.88 23.09 9.56
CA THR A 163 9.72 23.91 10.45
C THR A 163 11.06 23.23 10.75
N TYR A 164 12.11 24.03 11.00
CA TYR A 164 13.42 23.49 11.38
C TYR A 164 13.35 22.52 12.57
N LYS A 165 12.50 22.82 13.56
CA LYS A 165 12.31 21.98 14.74
C LYS A 165 11.65 20.65 14.40
N THR A 166 10.59 20.65 13.60
CA THR A 166 9.90 19.41 13.20
C THR A 166 10.72 18.59 12.22
N TYR A 167 11.47 19.23 11.32
CA TYR A 167 12.43 18.58 10.44
C TYR A 167 13.54 17.83 11.21
N LEU A 168 14.18 18.48 12.19
CA LEU A 168 15.20 17.82 13.02
C LEU A 168 14.65 16.65 13.82
N LYS A 169 13.40 16.77 14.30
CA LYS A 169 12.72 15.67 15.00
C LYS A 169 12.50 14.50 14.03
N ALA A 170 11.94 14.78 12.86
CA ALA A 170 11.67 13.77 11.84
C ALA A 170 12.93 13.04 11.39
N GLN A 171 14.08 13.70 11.28
CA GLN A 171 15.36 13.01 10.98
C GLN A 171 15.76 12.00 12.06
N ARG A 172 15.54 12.32 13.34
CA ARG A 172 15.85 11.40 14.45
C ARG A 172 14.87 10.24 14.47
N ASP A 173 13.58 10.56 14.37
CA ASP A 173 12.51 9.58 14.34
C ASP A 173 12.68 8.63 13.15
N ALA A 174 13.16 9.12 11.99
CA ALA A 174 13.39 8.30 10.81
C ALA A 174 14.37 7.14 11.06
N VAL A 175 15.43 7.39 11.83
CA VAL A 175 16.40 6.36 12.23
C VAL A 175 15.76 5.36 13.19
N GLU A 176 14.97 5.83 14.15
CA GLU A 176 14.29 4.97 15.13
C GLU A 176 13.19 4.10 14.49
N LEU A 177 12.48 4.65 13.51
CA LEU A 177 11.46 3.97 12.74
C LEU A 177 12.03 3.00 11.70
N ASP A 178 13.35 3.00 11.50
CA ASP A 178 14.06 2.21 10.49
C ASP A 178 13.41 2.37 9.11
N ILE A 179 13.24 3.63 8.68
CA ILE A 179 12.43 3.95 7.49
C ILE A 179 12.94 3.29 6.20
N ASP A 180 14.21 2.92 6.17
CA ASP A 180 14.82 2.21 5.05
C ASP A 180 14.15 0.85 4.81
N LYS A 181 13.52 0.24 5.84
CA LYS A 181 12.65 -0.94 5.68
C LYS A 181 11.40 -0.69 4.85
N PHE A 182 10.90 0.54 4.76
CA PHE A 182 9.75 0.87 3.92
C PHE A 182 10.15 1.18 2.47
N ASN A 183 11.43 1.57 2.25
CA ASN A 183 11.99 1.81 0.92
C ASN A 183 12.58 0.55 0.27
N GLN A 184 12.94 -0.45 1.06
CA GLN A 184 13.37 -1.75 0.57
C GLN A 184 12.12 -2.63 0.44
N GLY A 185 11.79 -3.03 -0.79
CA GLY A 185 10.71 -4.00 -1.02
C GLY A 185 10.83 -5.20 -0.07
N ARG A 186 9.71 -5.75 0.39
CA ARG A 186 9.72 -6.88 1.33
C ARG A 186 10.50 -8.05 0.70
N PRO A 187 11.66 -8.46 1.26
CA PRO A 187 12.45 -9.53 0.67
C PRO A 187 11.62 -10.82 0.66
N ALA A 188 11.71 -11.61 -0.40
CA ALA A 188 10.89 -12.81 -0.59
C ALA A 188 11.75 -14.09 -0.59
N ILE A 189 11.20 -15.15 -0.01
CA ILE A 189 11.71 -16.51 -0.11
C ILE A 189 10.70 -17.31 -0.92
N PHE A 190 11.20 -17.89 -2.03
CA PHE A 190 10.44 -18.77 -2.90
C PHE A 190 10.71 -20.21 -2.50
N LEU A 191 9.64 -20.94 -2.23
CA LEU A 191 9.67 -22.27 -1.64
C LEU A 191 9.02 -23.25 -2.61
N ASP A 192 9.69 -24.38 -2.82
CA ASP A 192 9.02 -25.51 -3.47
C ASP A 192 8.00 -26.15 -2.53
N ARG A 193 7.04 -26.88 -3.09
CA ARG A 193 6.00 -27.58 -2.33
C ARG A 193 6.48 -28.95 -1.88
N ASP A 194 6.69 -29.86 -2.83
CA ASP A 194 6.83 -31.29 -2.59
C ASP A 194 8.26 -31.64 -2.13
N GLY A 195 8.40 -32.19 -0.92
CA GLY A 195 9.70 -32.49 -0.31
C GLY A 195 10.40 -31.28 0.32
N THR A 196 9.80 -30.08 0.25
CA THR A 196 10.32 -28.86 0.90
C THR A 196 9.37 -28.35 1.98
N LEU A 197 8.10 -28.13 1.63
CA LEU A 197 7.08 -27.68 2.58
C LEU A 197 6.19 -28.82 3.06
N ILE A 198 5.85 -29.73 2.16
CA ILE A 198 5.04 -30.91 2.46
C ILE A 198 5.80 -32.18 2.11
N GLU A 199 5.43 -33.29 2.75
CA GLU A 199 5.96 -34.61 2.44
C GLU A 199 5.75 -34.94 0.96
N SER A 200 6.78 -35.49 0.31
CA SER A 200 6.71 -35.81 -1.11
C SER A 200 5.83 -37.04 -1.35
N VAL A 201 4.72 -36.84 -2.05
CA VAL A 201 3.79 -37.91 -2.45
C VAL A 201 3.78 -38.02 -3.97
N HIS A 202 3.95 -39.23 -4.49
CA HIS A 202 3.88 -39.44 -5.94
C HIS A 202 2.46 -39.14 -6.43
N TYR A 203 2.34 -38.11 -7.27
CA TYR A 203 1.05 -37.60 -7.77
C TYR A 203 0.05 -37.29 -6.65
N LEU A 204 0.41 -36.35 -5.78
CA LEU A 204 -0.50 -35.75 -4.82
C LEU A 204 -1.72 -35.20 -5.57
N SER A 205 -2.87 -35.83 -5.32
CA SER A 205 -4.12 -35.59 -6.06
C SER A 205 -5.33 -35.41 -5.15
N GLN A 206 -5.18 -35.67 -3.85
CA GLN A 206 -6.22 -35.52 -2.86
C GLN A 206 -5.74 -34.62 -1.72
N PRO A 207 -6.56 -33.67 -1.22
CA PRO A 207 -6.15 -32.74 -0.16
C PRO A 207 -5.72 -33.44 1.13
N GLU A 208 -6.28 -34.61 1.46
CA GLU A 208 -5.94 -35.36 2.68
C GLU A 208 -4.52 -35.93 2.68
N GLN A 209 -3.85 -35.94 1.52
CA GLN A 209 -2.45 -36.37 1.38
C GLN A 209 -1.47 -35.27 1.79
N VAL A 210 -1.93 -34.04 2.00
CA VAL A 210 -1.07 -32.92 2.39
C VAL A 210 -0.63 -33.11 3.84
N GLN A 211 0.69 -33.21 4.05
CA GLN A 211 1.29 -33.25 5.38
C GLN A 211 2.53 -32.35 5.37
N LEU A 212 2.58 -31.37 6.26
CA LEU A 212 3.80 -30.57 6.45
C LEU A 212 4.99 -31.47 6.81
N VAL A 213 6.17 -31.16 6.25
CA VAL A 213 7.42 -31.77 6.72
C VAL A 213 7.69 -31.38 8.18
N PRO A 214 8.43 -32.20 8.96
CA PRO A 214 8.81 -31.85 10.32
C PRO A 214 9.50 -30.48 10.41
N GLY A 215 8.94 -29.57 11.19
CA GLY A 215 9.46 -28.20 11.37
C GLY A 215 9.07 -27.21 10.27
N GLY A 216 8.32 -27.63 9.24
CA GLY A 216 7.93 -26.78 8.12
C GLY A 216 7.09 -25.57 8.55
N GLY A 217 6.11 -25.79 9.42
CA GLY A 217 5.27 -24.71 9.97
C GLY A 217 6.07 -23.69 10.78
N GLU A 218 6.94 -24.16 11.69
CA GLU A 218 7.82 -23.31 12.48
C GLU A 218 8.82 -22.52 11.62
N ALA A 219 9.39 -23.15 10.58
CA ALA A 219 10.31 -22.49 9.66
C ALA A 219 9.62 -21.32 8.95
N ILE A 220 8.40 -21.52 8.44
CA ILE A 220 7.65 -20.44 7.76
C ILE A 220 7.29 -19.33 8.72
N LYS A 221 6.91 -19.65 9.96
CA LYS A 221 6.71 -18.65 11.00
C LYS A 221 7.97 -17.81 11.23
N GLN A 222 9.12 -18.45 11.44
CA GLN A 222 10.39 -17.76 11.69
C GLN A 222 10.81 -16.87 10.52
N LEU A 223 10.66 -17.34 9.27
CA LEU A 223 10.98 -16.54 8.08
C LEU A 223 10.10 -15.30 7.99
N ARG A 224 8.80 -15.41 8.30
CA ARG A 224 7.89 -14.26 8.30
C ARG A 224 8.17 -13.29 9.44
N GLU A 225 8.46 -13.80 10.63
CA GLU A 225 8.87 -12.98 11.79
C GLU A 225 10.18 -12.23 11.51
N ALA A 226 11.07 -12.82 10.71
CA ALA A 226 12.28 -12.18 10.19
C ALA A 226 12.02 -11.16 9.05
N GLY A 227 10.77 -10.95 8.65
CA GLY A 227 10.37 -9.93 7.67
C GLY A 227 10.25 -10.42 6.23
N PHE A 228 10.49 -11.70 5.93
CA PHE A 228 10.37 -12.22 4.57
C PHE A 228 8.92 -12.41 4.13
N ALA A 229 8.64 -12.18 2.85
CA ALA A 229 7.49 -12.77 2.17
C ALA A 229 7.78 -14.24 1.87
N CYS A 230 6.85 -15.15 2.19
CA CYS A 230 7.01 -16.57 1.91
C CYS A 230 6.06 -16.97 0.79
N ILE A 231 6.60 -17.32 -0.37
CA ILE A 231 5.83 -17.60 -1.59
C ILE A 231 6.08 -19.05 -2.00
N LEU A 232 5.02 -19.83 -2.17
CA LEU A 232 5.13 -21.17 -2.73
C LEU A 232 5.13 -21.08 -4.25
N ILE A 233 6.11 -21.71 -4.88
CA ILE A 233 6.19 -21.90 -6.33
C ILE A 233 6.42 -23.37 -6.63
N THR A 234 5.61 -23.96 -7.50
CA THR A 234 5.72 -25.40 -7.78
C THR A 234 5.44 -25.77 -9.24
N ASN A 235 6.12 -26.79 -9.75
CA ASN A 235 5.79 -27.38 -11.04
C ASN A 235 4.70 -28.44 -10.86
N GLN A 236 3.54 -28.26 -11.48
CA GLN A 236 2.36 -29.13 -11.34
C GLN A 236 1.98 -29.72 -12.71
N SER A 237 2.90 -30.48 -13.29
CA SER A 237 2.65 -31.21 -14.54
C SER A 237 1.43 -32.14 -14.52
N PRO A 238 0.92 -32.67 -13.39
CA PRO A 238 -0.34 -33.43 -13.37
C PRO A 238 -1.54 -32.63 -13.88
N ILE A 239 -1.55 -31.30 -13.74
CA ILE A 239 -2.58 -30.43 -14.33
C ILE A 239 -2.49 -30.47 -15.85
N GLY A 240 -1.30 -30.24 -16.41
CA GLY A 240 -1.09 -30.30 -17.86
C GLY A 240 -1.30 -31.69 -18.47
N GLN A 241 -1.19 -32.75 -17.65
CA GLN A 241 -1.50 -34.12 -18.03
C GLN A 241 -2.98 -34.49 -17.87
N GLY A 242 -3.81 -33.61 -17.31
CA GLY A 242 -5.24 -33.85 -17.05
C GLY A 242 -5.52 -34.84 -15.92
N ILE A 243 -4.55 -35.08 -15.03
CA ILE A 243 -4.66 -35.99 -13.88
C ILE A 243 -5.44 -35.30 -12.73
N ILE A 244 -5.20 -34.00 -12.53
CA ILE A 244 -5.91 -33.16 -11.57
C ILE A 244 -6.32 -31.85 -12.24
N THR A 245 -7.33 -31.19 -11.70
CA THR A 245 -7.78 -29.87 -12.14
C THR A 245 -7.12 -28.75 -11.33
N GLU A 246 -7.24 -27.50 -11.78
CA GLU A 246 -6.85 -26.35 -10.94
C GLU A 246 -7.71 -26.22 -9.68
N GLU A 247 -8.97 -26.66 -9.72
CA GLU A 247 -9.85 -26.71 -8.54
C GLU A 247 -9.32 -27.70 -7.50
N ASP A 248 -8.86 -28.89 -7.94
CA ASP A 248 -8.22 -29.87 -7.06
C ASP A 248 -6.94 -29.30 -6.43
N LEU A 249 -6.10 -28.62 -7.23
CA LEU A 249 -4.90 -27.95 -6.72
C LEU A 249 -5.25 -26.86 -5.69
N THR A 250 -6.33 -26.11 -5.92
CA THR A 250 -6.81 -25.09 -4.98
C THR A 250 -7.23 -25.72 -3.66
N ALA A 251 -7.93 -26.86 -3.69
CA ALA A 251 -8.29 -27.61 -2.48
C ALA A 251 -7.05 -28.13 -1.72
N ILE A 252 -6.04 -28.62 -2.45
CA ILE A 252 -4.74 -29.03 -1.87
C ILE A 252 -4.06 -27.84 -1.16
N HIS A 253 -4.01 -26.67 -1.80
CA HIS A 253 -3.42 -25.48 -1.20
C HIS A 253 -4.22 -24.96 0.00
N ALA A 254 -5.54 -25.17 0.04
CA ALA A 254 -6.37 -24.83 1.19
C ALA A 254 -5.97 -25.64 2.43
N VAL A 255 -5.81 -26.96 2.30
CA VAL A 255 -5.37 -27.81 3.43
C VAL A 255 -3.98 -27.42 3.93
N LEU A 256 -3.04 -27.12 3.02
CA LEU A 256 -1.72 -26.60 3.42
C LEU A 256 -1.84 -25.28 4.19
N SER A 257 -2.73 -24.39 3.75
CA SER A 257 -2.96 -23.10 4.43
C SER A 257 -3.57 -23.29 5.83
N GLU A 258 -4.49 -24.25 5.99
CA GLU A 258 -5.06 -24.61 7.28
C GLU A 258 -3.99 -25.15 8.24
N GLN A 259 -3.14 -26.08 7.78
CA GLN A 259 -2.04 -26.62 8.59
C GLN A 259 -1.06 -25.52 9.03
N LEU A 260 -0.70 -24.59 8.14
CA LEU A 260 0.15 -23.45 8.51
C LEU A 260 -0.50 -22.51 9.54
N ALA A 261 -1.82 -22.35 9.47
CA ALA A 261 -2.56 -21.51 10.40
C ALA A 261 -2.49 -22.06 11.85
N GLU A 262 -2.38 -23.38 12.04
CA GLU A 262 -2.18 -24.00 13.36
C GLU A 262 -0.89 -23.55 14.05
N TYR A 263 0.14 -23.17 13.28
CA TYR A 263 1.39 -22.59 13.77
C TYR A 263 1.32 -21.06 13.95
N GLY A 264 0.18 -20.45 13.64
CA GLY A 264 -0.01 -19.00 13.63
C GLY A 264 0.72 -18.32 12.46
N THR A 265 0.89 -19.02 11.33
CA THR A 265 1.57 -18.50 10.14
C THR A 265 0.76 -18.74 8.86
N LYS A 266 1.24 -18.23 7.73
CA LYS A 266 0.63 -18.40 6.39
C LYS A 266 1.63 -18.16 5.26
N LEU A 267 1.31 -18.55 4.03
CA LEU A 267 2.04 -18.11 2.85
C LEU A 267 1.46 -16.79 2.31
N ASP A 268 2.31 -15.98 1.66
CA ASP A 268 1.90 -14.72 1.01
C ASP A 268 1.41 -14.93 -0.43
N GLY A 269 1.71 -16.08 -1.05
CA GLY A 269 1.24 -16.41 -2.39
C GLY A 269 1.50 -17.86 -2.79
N PHE A 270 0.71 -18.35 -3.74
CA PHE A 270 0.83 -19.67 -4.36
C PHE A 270 0.91 -19.50 -5.87
N TYR A 271 1.96 -20.03 -6.48
CA TYR A 271 2.15 -20.01 -7.92
C TYR A 271 2.48 -21.42 -8.40
N HIS A 272 1.92 -21.79 -9.56
CA HIS A 272 2.19 -23.09 -10.15
C HIS A 272 2.41 -22.99 -11.65
N CYS A 273 3.18 -23.93 -12.19
CA CYS A 273 3.38 -24.10 -13.62
C CYS A 273 2.75 -25.44 -14.06
N PRO A 274 1.77 -25.48 -14.97
CA PRO A 274 1.15 -26.73 -15.43
C PRO A 274 1.94 -27.41 -16.56
N ALA A 275 3.13 -26.91 -16.92
CA ALA A 275 3.86 -27.38 -18.09
C ALA A 275 4.26 -28.86 -17.98
N VAL A 276 3.92 -29.62 -19.02
CA VAL A 276 4.39 -31.00 -19.19
C VAL A 276 5.67 -30.95 -19.99
N SER A 277 6.76 -31.53 -19.47
CA SER A 277 8.01 -31.58 -20.22
C SER A 277 7.81 -32.41 -21.51
N GLN A 278 7.98 -31.77 -22.66
CA GLN A 278 7.84 -32.42 -23.98
C GLN A 278 9.15 -33.05 -24.48
N VAL A 279 10.20 -33.05 -23.68
CA VAL A 279 11.52 -33.54 -24.09
C VAL A 279 11.95 -34.68 -23.17
N LYS A 280 12.40 -35.80 -23.75
CA LYS A 280 13.24 -36.80 -23.06
C LYS A 280 14.61 -36.16 -22.75
N ASP A 281 14.61 -35.12 -21.95
CA ASP A 281 15.82 -34.46 -21.49
C ASP A 281 16.32 -35.23 -20.27
N ARG A 282 17.57 -35.71 -20.35
CA ARG A 282 18.22 -36.48 -19.30
C ARG A 282 18.57 -35.63 -18.07
N THR A 283 18.35 -34.32 -18.12
CA THR A 283 18.56 -33.39 -17.01
C THR A 283 17.35 -33.24 -16.08
N ILE A 284 16.21 -33.89 -16.41
CA ILE A 284 15.00 -33.87 -15.59
C ILE A 284 15.04 -35.03 -14.59
N VAL A 285 15.05 -34.68 -13.30
CA VAL A 285 15.01 -35.64 -12.19
C VAL A 285 13.54 -35.87 -11.81
N ASP A 286 12.92 -36.92 -12.36
CA ASP A 286 11.52 -37.27 -12.03
C ASP A 286 11.38 -38.00 -10.68
N SER A 287 12.49 -38.31 -10.00
CA SER A 287 12.49 -38.91 -8.66
C SER A 287 13.79 -38.59 -7.91
N TYR A 288 13.70 -38.25 -6.63
CA TYR A 288 14.85 -37.97 -5.75
C TYR A 288 15.87 -39.13 -5.67
N ASP A 289 15.47 -40.36 -6.01
CA ASP A 289 16.31 -41.57 -5.96
C ASP A 289 17.16 -41.86 -7.22
N ARG A 290 17.21 -40.99 -8.23
CA ARG A 290 18.14 -41.19 -9.37
C ARG A 290 19.53 -40.66 -9.01
N LYS A 291 20.53 -41.56 -8.96
CA LYS A 291 21.97 -41.21 -8.99
C LYS A 291 22.38 -40.61 -10.31
#